data_AF-A0A0Q7BMA2-F1
#
_entry.id   AF-A0A0Q7BMA2-F1
#
_cell.length_a   1.000
_cell.length_b   1.000
_cell.length_c   1.000
_cell.angle_alpha   90.00
_cell.angle_beta   90.00
_cell.angle_gamma   90.00
#
_symmetry.space_group_name_H-M   'P 1'
#
loop_
_entity.id
_entity.type
_entity.pdbx_description
1 polymer ?
#
loop_
_entity_poly.entity_id
_entity_poly.type
_entity_poly.pdbx_seq_one_letter_code
_entity_poly.pdbx_strand_id
1 'polypeptide(L)'
;MSEPEYCDLCDLPRSTCIHGNPPPPPPPAASRASTPRATPVTRRKVAPTSEPARAVPRKWTPPDAFRLVILEVLGEHGGSLDQDDLFEALETAMGERLTTADHDKTPEGELRWRYAARRARQALVSEGVMTKGQPGVWSLA
;
A
#
# COMPACT_ATOMS: atom_id res chain seq x y z
N MET A 1 -15.56 -32.74 -35.75
CA MET A 1 -14.16 -32.70 -35.28
C MET A 1 -13.56 -31.48 -35.96
N SER A 2 -13.53 -30.32 -35.31
CA SER A 2 -12.99 -29.10 -35.92
C SER A 2 -11.46 -29.16 -35.86
N GLU A 3 -10.79 -28.99 -37.00
CA GLU A 3 -9.32 -28.96 -37.05
C GLU A 3 -8.79 -27.77 -36.25
N PRO A 4 -7.72 -27.94 -35.45
CA PRO A 4 -7.14 -26.85 -34.70
C PRO A 4 -6.48 -25.88 -35.68
N GLU A 5 -6.98 -24.64 -35.76
CA GLU A 5 -6.32 -23.61 -36.54
C GLU A 5 -5.00 -23.23 -35.88
N TYR A 6 -3.89 -23.45 -36.60
CA TYR A 6 -2.54 -23.06 -36.20
C TYR A 6 -2.25 -21.63 -36.68
N CYS A 7 -1.35 -20.95 -35.98
CA CYS A 7 -0.94 -19.59 -36.34
C CYS A 7 0.31 -19.63 -37.24
N ASP A 8 0.21 -19.05 -38.43
CA ASP A 8 1.25 -19.09 -39.47
C ASP A 8 2.59 -18.43 -39.10
N LEU A 9 2.63 -17.64 -38.01
CA LEU A 9 3.86 -16.99 -37.53
C LEU A 9 4.61 -17.79 -36.45
N CYS A 10 3.92 -18.66 -35.73
CA CYS A 10 4.47 -19.34 -34.54
C CYS A 10 4.25 -20.87 -34.57
N ASP A 11 3.56 -21.41 -35.58
CA ASP A 11 3.20 -22.82 -35.76
C ASP A 11 2.56 -23.50 -34.52
N LEU A 12 1.99 -22.69 -33.63
CA LEU A 12 1.27 -23.13 -32.44
C LEU A 12 -0.25 -23.06 -32.66
N PRO A 13 -1.05 -23.91 -31.98
CA PRO A 13 -2.51 -23.82 -32.02
C PRO A 13 -2.96 -22.42 -31.58
N ARG A 14 -3.93 -21.81 -32.28
CA ARG A 14 -4.40 -20.43 -32.01
C ARG A 14 -4.83 -20.19 -30.57
N SER A 15 -5.32 -21.21 -29.88
CA SER A 15 -5.74 -21.14 -28.46
C SER A 15 -4.58 -20.93 -27.47
N THR A 16 -3.33 -21.12 -27.91
CA THR A 16 -2.13 -21.08 -27.06
C THR A 16 -1.06 -20.13 -27.61
N CYS A 17 -1.17 -19.67 -28.86
CA CYS A 17 -0.25 -18.67 -29.38
C CYS A 17 -0.63 -17.26 -28.92
N ILE A 18 0.39 -16.46 -28.60
CA ILE A 18 0.24 -15.07 -28.13
C ILE A 18 -0.43 -14.14 -29.15
N HIS A 19 -0.37 -14.52 -30.44
CA HIS A 19 -1.02 -13.82 -31.56
C HIS A 19 -2.52 -14.14 -31.65
N GLY A 20 -2.96 -15.26 -31.08
CA GLY A 20 -4.36 -15.66 -30.99
C GLY A 20 -4.92 -15.26 -29.63
N ASN A 21 -5.17 -13.98 -29.42
CA ASN A 21 -5.79 -13.47 -28.19
C ASN A 21 -7.32 -13.65 -28.27
N PRO A 22 -7.95 -14.66 -27.64
CA PRO A 22 -9.40 -14.63 -27.49
C PRO A 22 -9.77 -13.46 -26.54
N PRO A 23 -10.80 -12.67 -26.86
CA PRO A 23 -11.27 -11.64 -25.93
C PRO A 23 -11.73 -12.32 -24.62
N PRO A 24 -11.55 -11.64 -23.47
CA PRO A 24 -11.98 -12.19 -22.18
C PRO A 24 -13.47 -12.51 -22.20
N PRO A 25 -13.93 -13.58 -21.52
CA PRO A 25 -15.35 -13.91 -21.47
C PRO A 25 -16.15 -12.75 -20.86
N PRO A 26 -17.38 -12.50 -21.34
CA PRO A 26 -18.21 -11.44 -20.79
C PRO A 26 -18.50 -11.73 -19.30
N PRO A 27 -18.54 -10.70 -18.43
CA PRO A 27 -18.85 -10.89 -17.03
C PRO A 27 -20.25 -11.50 -16.86
N PRO A 28 -20.46 -12.36 -15.85
CA PRO A 28 -21.74 -13.01 -15.63
C PRO A 28 -22.85 -11.98 -15.42
N ALA A 29 -23.99 -12.24 -16.06
CA ALA A 29 -25.16 -11.37 -16.06
C ALA A 29 -25.59 -11.02 -14.62
N ALA A 30 -25.58 -9.72 -14.31
CA ALA A 30 -26.12 -9.18 -13.08
C ALA A 30 -27.59 -9.58 -12.92
N SER A 31 -27.88 -10.34 -11.87
CA SER A 31 -29.26 -10.54 -11.41
C SER A 31 -29.83 -9.20 -10.93
N ARG A 32 -31.05 -8.91 -11.38
CA ARG A 32 -31.72 -7.62 -11.25
C ARG A 32 -32.13 -7.29 -9.81
N ALA A 33 -32.02 -6.00 -9.54
CA ALA A 33 -32.90 -5.15 -8.73
C ALA A 33 -33.08 -5.45 -7.24
N SER A 34 -32.40 -4.62 -6.43
CA SER A 34 -32.96 -4.12 -5.17
C SER A 34 -33.11 -2.60 -5.27
N THR A 35 -34.33 -2.14 -5.01
CA THR A 35 -34.79 -0.73 -5.01
C THR A 35 -33.87 0.23 -4.25
N PRO A 36 -33.69 1.49 -4.68
CA PRO A 36 -32.98 2.48 -3.88
C PRO A 36 -33.86 2.91 -2.70
N ARG A 37 -33.55 2.41 -1.50
CA ARG A 37 -34.08 3.00 -0.26
C ARG A 37 -33.29 4.27 0.00
N ALA A 38 -33.94 5.43 -0.13
CA ALA A 38 -33.40 6.72 0.25
C ALA A 38 -32.90 6.66 1.71
N THR A 39 -31.60 6.67 1.90
CA THR A 39 -30.97 6.91 3.20
C THR A 39 -30.78 8.42 3.35
N PRO A 40 -31.27 9.04 4.43
CA PRO A 40 -31.02 10.46 4.66
C PRO A 40 -29.51 10.67 4.82
N VAL A 41 -28.96 11.64 4.09
CA VAL A 41 -27.60 12.12 4.25
C VAL A 41 -27.48 12.75 5.63
N THR A 42 -27.15 11.96 6.64
CA THR A 42 -26.66 12.46 7.91
C THR A 42 -25.25 12.96 7.66
N ARG A 43 -25.14 14.28 7.46
CA ARG A 43 -23.89 15.05 7.49
C ARG A 43 -23.10 14.62 8.73
N ARG A 44 -22.09 13.75 8.56
CA ARG A 44 -21.28 13.29 9.68
C ARG A 44 -20.45 14.45 10.18
N LYS A 45 -20.87 14.94 11.34
CA LYS A 45 -20.19 15.92 12.17
C LYS A 45 -18.80 15.35 12.51
N VAL A 46 -17.78 16.13 12.21
CA VAL A 46 -16.40 15.89 12.67
C VAL A 46 -16.41 15.86 14.19
N ALA A 47 -15.89 14.77 14.78
CA ALA A 47 -15.44 14.73 16.16
C ALA A 47 -14.26 13.74 16.24
N PRO A 48 -13.06 14.18 16.67
CA PRO A 48 -11.92 13.30 16.88
C PRO A 48 -11.99 12.73 18.28
N THR A 49 -11.91 11.41 18.43
CA THR A 49 -11.44 10.76 19.66
C THR A 49 -10.88 9.42 19.26
N SER A 50 -9.56 9.38 19.20
CA SER A 50 -8.72 8.20 19.02
C SER A 50 -8.74 7.37 20.29
N GLU A 51 -9.54 6.31 20.31
CA GLU A 51 -9.28 5.16 21.17
C GLU A 51 -8.45 4.15 20.36
N PRO A 52 -7.35 3.60 20.93
CA PRO A 52 -6.58 2.58 20.24
C PRO A 52 -7.46 1.33 20.10
N ALA A 53 -7.90 1.05 18.88
CA ALA A 53 -8.55 -0.22 18.56
C ALA A 53 -7.65 -1.36 19.06
N ARG A 54 -8.24 -2.26 19.86
CA ARG A 54 -7.55 -3.40 20.50
C ARG A 54 -6.54 -4.02 19.52
N ALA A 55 -5.26 -3.84 19.82
CA ALA A 55 -4.19 -4.32 18.96
C ALA A 55 -4.23 -5.84 18.92
N VAL A 56 -4.66 -6.40 17.79
CA VAL A 56 -4.40 -7.80 17.46
C VAL A 56 -2.89 -8.00 17.55
N PRO A 57 -2.36 -8.99 18.28
CA PRO A 57 -0.93 -9.21 18.37
C PRO A 57 -0.38 -9.50 16.98
N ARG A 58 0.29 -8.51 16.38
CA ARG A 58 0.98 -8.63 15.10
C ARG A 58 2.39 -9.14 15.38
N LYS A 59 2.89 -10.01 14.50
CA LYS A 59 4.26 -10.55 14.58
C LYS A 59 5.34 -9.55 14.17
N TRP A 60 4.93 -8.41 13.62
CA TRP A 60 5.79 -7.36 13.08
C TRP A 60 5.31 -5.98 13.57
N THR A 61 6.19 -5.00 13.48
CA THR A 61 5.94 -3.64 13.97
C THR A 61 4.82 -2.97 13.16
N PRO A 62 3.75 -2.46 13.82
CA PRO A 62 2.66 -1.81 13.10
C PRO A 62 3.10 -0.46 12.50
N PRO A 63 2.51 -0.02 11.36
CA PRO A 63 2.80 1.28 10.76
C PRO A 63 2.72 2.46 11.74
N ASP A 64 1.74 2.43 12.65
CA ASP A 64 1.53 3.52 13.61
C ASP A 64 2.71 3.76 14.54
N ALA A 65 3.52 2.73 14.82
CA ALA A 65 4.72 2.85 15.64
C ALA A 65 5.83 3.67 14.95
N PHE A 66 5.84 3.71 13.61
CA PHE A 66 6.83 4.48 12.85
C PHE A 66 6.50 5.96 12.77
N ARG A 67 5.25 6.38 13.04
CA ARG A 67 4.82 7.77 12.86
C ARG A 67 5.68 8.76 13.64
N LEU A 68 5.83 8.54 14.95
CA LEU A 68 6.59 9.44 15.81
C LEU A 68 8.08 9.44 15.45
N VAL A 69 8.64 8.27 15.15
CA VAL A 69 10.06 8.14 14.79
C VAL A 69 10.38 8.82 13.46
N ILE A 70 9.47 8.76 12.46
CA ILE A 70 9.62 9.51 11.20
C ILE A 70 9.71 11.01 11.46
N LEU A 71 8.85 11.54 12.33
CA LEU A 71 8.82 12.98 12.63
C LEU A 71 10.07 13.41 13.41
N GLU A 72 10.54 12.59 14.34
CA GLU A 72 11.76 12.82 15.12
C GLU A 72 12.99 12.85 14.20
N VAL A 73 13.19 11.82 13.38
CA VAL A 73 14.29 11.75 12.41
C VAL A 73 14.26 12.94 11.45
N LEU A 74 13.09 13.28 10.90
CA LEU A 74 12.99 14.45 10.03
C LEU A 74 13.30 15.74 10.77
N GLY A 75 12.84 15.90 12.01
CA GLY A 75 13.13 17.06 12.85
C GLY A 75 14.63 17.24 13.12
N GLU A 76 15.34 16.14 13.42
CA GLU A 76 16.79 16.12 13.64
C GLU A 76 17.57 16.49 12.37
N HIS A 77 17.06 16.12 11.20
CA HIS A 77 17.67 16.39 9.89
C HIS A 77 17.18 17.69 9.22
N GLY A 78 16.61 18.63 9.99
CA GLY A 78 16.22 19.95 9.46
C GLY A 78 14.89 19.96 8.70
N GLY A 79 14.05 18.96 8.91
CA GLY A 79 12.67 18.87 8.42
C GLY A 79 12.52 18.15 7.08
N SER A 80 13.61 17.72 6.45
CA SER A 80 13.58 17.03 5.17
C SER A 80 14.75 16.07 5.01
N LEU A 81 14.52 14.90 4.43
CA LEU A 81 15.55 13.89 4.18
C LEU A 81 15.22 13.05 2.95
N ASP A 82 16.26 12.59 2.25
CA ASP A 82 16.13 11.61 1.17
C ASP A 82 15.60 10.28 1.71
N GLN A 83 14.84 9.57 0.89
CA GLN A 83 14.12 8.37 1.33
C GLN A 83 15.07 7.26 1.80
N ASP A 84 16.18 7.05 1.11
CA ASP A 84 17.12 5.98 1.46
C ASP A 84 17.83 6.30 2.78
N ASP A 85 18.29 7.55 2.95
CA ASP A 85 18.88 8.06 4.20
C ASP A 85 17.87 7.99 5.36
N LEU A 86 16.61 8.34 5.10
CA LEU A 86 15.54 8.25 6.09
C LEU A 86 15.25 6.80 6.49
N PHE A 87 15.33 5.84 5.57
CA PHE A 87 15.22 4.43 5.94
C PHE A 87 16.40 3.99 6.82
N GLU A 88 17.64 4.35 6.48
CA GLU A 88 18.80 4.02 7.32
C GLU A 88 18.68 4.62 8.73
N ALA A 89 18.29 5.89 8.82
CA ALA A 89 18.06 6.57 10.09
C ALA A 89 16.91 5.92 10.89
N LEU A 90 15.81 5.54 10.24
CA LEU A 90 14.69 4.84 10.88
C LEU A 90 15.07 3.46 11.40
N GLU A 91 15.84 2.68 10.63
CA GLU A 91 16.31 1.36 11.03
C GLU A 91 17.17 1.47 12.29
N THR A 92 18.04 2.48 12.34
CA THR A 92 18.89 2.80 13.48
C THR A 92 18.07 3.28 14.69
N ALA A 93 17.14 4.22 14.49
CA ALA A 93 16.32 4.80 15.55
C ALA A 93 15.33 3.78 16.14
N MET A 94 14.82 2.87 15.33
CA MET A 94 13.95 1.79 15.79
C MET A 94 14.75 0.69 16.50
N GLY A 95 15.94 0.34 15.99
CA GLY A 95 16.85 -0.61 16.62
C GLY A 95 16.15 -1.88 17.11
N GLU A 96 16.22 -2.14 18.42
CA GLU A 96 15.61 -3.31 19.06
C GLU A 96 14.08 -3.34 19.04
N ARG A 97 13.41 -2.24 18.68
CA ARG A 97 11.96 -2.22 18.50
C ARG A 97 11.53 -2.97 17.24
N LEU A 98 12.42 -3.08 16.23
CA LEU A 98 12.17 -3.92 15.08
C LEU A 98 12.28 -5.39 15.48
N THR A 99 11.24 -6.14 15.15
CA THR A 99 11.22 -7.58 15.35
C THR A 99 12.02 -8.30 14.26
N THR A 100 12.31 -9.59 14.43
CA THR A 100 12.92 -10.38 13.35
C THR A 100 12.05 -10.40 12.10
N ALA A 101 10.72 -10.49 12.26
CA ALA A 101 9.78 -10.52 11.14
C ALA A 101 9.68 -9.20 10.35
N ASP A 102 10.15 -8.09 10.93
CA ASP A 102 10.20 -6.79 10.26
C ASP A 102 11.23 -6.77 9.12
N HIS A 103 12.27 -7.59 9.23
CA HIS A 103 13.35 -7.75 8.25
C HIS A 103 13.02 -8.79 7.16
N ASP A 104 11.89 -9.47 7.25
CA ASP A 104 11.42 -10.35 6.19
C ASP A 104 11.00 -9.54 4.97
N LYS A 105 11.03 -10.18 3.79
CA LYS A 105 10.48 -9.60 2.57
C LYS A 105 8.98 -9.83 2.47
N THR A 106 8.29 -8.84 1.94
CA THR A 106 6.91 -8.93 1.43
C THR A 106 6.89 -9.79 0.15
N PRO A 107 5.72 -10.27 -0.30
CA PRO A 107 5.59 -10.94 -1.59
C PRO A 107 6.15 -10.13 -2.77
N GLU A 108 6.13 -8.80 -2.66
CA GLU A 108 6.65 -7.85 -3.64
C GLU A 108 8.18 -7.66 -3.55
N GLY A 109 8.85 -8.29 -2.57
CA GLY A 109 10.31 -8.28 -2.42
C GLY A 109 10.88 -7.18 -1.53
N GLU A 110 10.06 -6.29 -0.99
CA GLU A 110 10.45 -5.21 -0.08
C GLU A 110 10.47 -5.67 1.38
N LEU A 111 11.37 -5.15 2.22
CA LEU A 111 11.34 -5.35 3.67
C LEU A 111 10.00 -4.90 4.29
N ARG A 112 9.43 -5.71 5.18
CA ARG A 112 8.13 -5.43 5.81
C ARG A 112 8.13 -4.11 6.57
N TRP A 113 9.22 -3.78 7.26
CA TRP A 113 9.29 -2.54 8.03
C TRP A 113 9.34 -1.29 7.15
N ARG A 114 10.03 -1.35 5.99
CA ARG A 114 10.03 -0.26 5.00
C ARG A 114 8.64 -0.04 4.44
N TYR A 115 7.92 -1.13 4.15
CA TYR A 115 6.53 -1.04 3.74
C TYR A 115 5.68 -0.38 4.83
N ALA A 116 5.84 -0.79 6.09
CA ALA A 116 5.13 -0.21 7.23
C ALA A 116 5.44 1.29 7.42
N ALA A 117 6.70 1.70 7.30
CA ALA A 117 7.13 3.11 7.35
C ALA A 117 6.49 3.93 6.21
N ARG A 118 6.41 3.39 4.98
CA ARG A 118 5.69 4.07 3.88
C ARG A 118 4.21 4.24 4.16
N ARG A 119 3.57 3.24 4.77
CA ARG A 119 2.16 3.33 5.19
C ARG A 119 1.98 4.40 6.27
N ALA A 120 2.92 4.51 7.21
CA ALA A 120 2.93 5.56 8.22
C ALA A 120 3.04 6.96 7.58
N ARG A 121 3.99 7.15 6.65
CA ARG A 121 4.13 8.40 5.88
C ARG A 121 2.84 8.78 5.15
N GLN A 122 2.20 7.82 4.47
CA GLN A 122 0.93 8.09 3.77
C GLN A 122 -0.15 8.63 4.71
N ALA A 123 -0.21 8.11 5.93
CA ALA A 123 -1.13 8.61 6.94
C ALA A 123 -0.74 10.02 7.43
N LEU A 124 0.52 10.26 7.74
CA LEU A 124 1.02 11.59 8.14
C LEU A 124 0.79 12.66 7.07
N VAL A 125 0.97 12.30 5.80
CA VAL A 125 0.65 13.17 4.66
C VAL A 125 -0.86 13.44 4.56
N SER A 126 -1.70 12.43 4.79
CA SER A 126 -3.16 12.61 4.77
C SER A 126 -3.66 13.46 5.94
N GLU A 127 -2.94 13.47 7.05
CA GLU A 127 -3.21 14.28 8.24
C GLU A 127 -2.65 15.71 8.13
N GLY A 128 -1.85 16.00 7.08
CA GLY A 128 -1.25 17.32 6.87
C GLY A 128 -0.02 17.60 7.74
N VAL A 129 0.57 16.58 8.38
CA VAL A 129 1.79 16.70 9.18
C VAL A 129 3.04 16.66 8.29
N MET A 130 2.95 15.96 7.15
CA MET A 130 4.00 15.87 6.14
C MET A 130 3.48 16.33 4.77
N THR A 131 4.38 16.82 3.94
CA THR A 131 4.05 17.15 2.54
C THR A 131 4.25 15.95 1.61
N LYS A 132 3.51 15.92 0.49
CA LYS A 132 3.78 14.94 -0.58
C LYS A 132 5.17 15.15 -1.20
N GLY A 133 5.62 16.42 -1.23
CA GLY A 133 6.98 16.80 -1.60
C GLY A 133 7.43 16.34 -2.99
N GLN A 134 8.74 16.34 -3.18
CA GLN A 134 9.40 15.76 -4.36
C GLN A 134 9.46 14.24 -4.25
N PRO A 135 9.41 13.49 -5.37
CA PRO A 135 9.65 12.05 -5.36
C PRO A 135 11.00 11.73 -4.73
N GLY A 136 11.05 10.74 -3.84
CA GLY A 136 12.28 10.33 -3.16
C GLY A 136 12.68 11.20 -1.97
N VAL A 137 12.02 12.34 -1.72
CA VAL A 137 12.29 13.19 -0.56
C VAL A 137 11.07 13.22 0.37
N TRP A 138 11.33 13.10 1.66
CA TRP A 138 10.31 13.14 2.70
C TRP A 138 10.54 14.39 3.53
N SER A 139 9.48 15.17 3.73
CA SER A 139 9.58 16.44 4.45
C SER A 139 8.35 16.68 5.31
N LEU A 140 8.56 17.39 6.42
CA LEU A 140 7.49 17.95 7.24
C LEU A 140 6.69 18.99 6.44
N ALA A 141 5.44 19.22 6.82
CA ALA A 141 4.53 20.16 6.15
C ALA A 141 4.90 21.63 6.38
#